data_AF-A0A6G9AQW1-F1
#
_entry.id   AF-A0A6G9AQW1-F1
#
_cell.length_a   1.000
_cell.length_b   1.000
_cell.length_c   1.000
_cell.angle_alpha   90.00
_cell.angle_beta   90.00
_cell.angle_gamma   90.00
#
_symmetry.space_group_name_H-M   'P 1'
#
loop_
_entity.id
_entity.type
_entity.pdbx_description
1 polymer ?
#
loop_
_entity_poly.entity_id
_entity_poly.type
_entity_poly.pdbx_seq_one_letter_code
_entity_poly.pdbx_strand_id
1 'polypeptide(L)'
;MADQAEDKDKTILALTKQNETLTKENVQLKSQTGSLSKENEQLKAQAGTLSSENEQLKKAVTQKDKDLEDAASVVEQLKNQLAEKRIGTVELPTVKLGKETYELVGGNFYYGGREVSLETLLEDAKLVAELVKEKAGNLRLLKA
;
A
#
# COMPACT_ATOMS: atom_id res chain seq x y z
N MET A 1 -20.64 -93.95 6.74
CA MET A 1 -19.30 -93.47 7.18
C MET A 1 -18.54 -92.77 6.05
N ALA A 2 -18.56 -93.26 4.80
CA ALA A 2 -17.90 -92.62 3.66
C ALA A 2 -18.52 -91.24 3.28
N ASP A 3 -19.85 -91.12 3.17
CA ASP A 3 -20.53 -89.86 2.81
C ASP A 3 -20.24 -88.70 3.80
N GLN A 4 -20.08 -89.02 5.08
CA GLN A 4 -19.83 -88.03 6.12
C GLN A 4 -18.37 -87.53 6.12
N ALA A 5 -17.44 -88.30 5.53
CA ALA A 5 -16.05 -87.85 5.34
C ALA A 5 -15.95 -86.93 4.12
N GLU A 6 -16.64 -87.26 3.03
CA GLU A 6 -16.65 -86.45 1.81
C GLU A 6 -17.29 -85.06 2.02
N ASP A 7 -18.36 -84.99 2.84
CA ASP A 7 -19.02 -83.73 3.19
C ASP A 7 -18.13 -82.80 4.06
N LYS A 8 -17.34 -83.40 4.97
CA LYS A 8 -16.34 -82.67 5.76
C LYS A 8 -15.24 -82.10 4.89
N ASP A 9 -14.73 -82.86 3.92
CA ASP A 9 -13.68 -82.41 3.01
C ASP A 9 -14.15 -81.24 2.13
N LYS A 10 -15.39 -81.29 1.62
CA LYS A 10 -16.01 -80.17 0.89
C LYS A 10 -16.13 -78.92 1.75
N THR A 11 -16.54 -79.08 3.00
CA THR A 11 -16.65 -77.97 3.96
C THR A 11 -15.29 -77.34 4.26
N ILE A 12 -14.26 -78.16 4.49
CA ILE A 12 -12.88 -77.70 4.71
C ILE A 12 -12.37 -76.93 3.49
N LEU A 13 -12.58 -77.44 2.28
CA LEU A 13 -12.20 -76.75 1.04
C LEU A 13 -12.88 -75.37 0.89
N ALA A 14 -14.18 -75.28 1.22
CA ALA A 14 -14.92 -74.02 1.17
C ALA A 14 -14.38 -73.00 2.18
N LEU A 15 -14.15 -73.43 3.43
CA LEU A 15 -13.61 -72.58 4.48
C LEU A 15 -12.18 -72.09 4.16
N THR A 16 -11.33 -72.95 3.57
CA THR A 16 -9.98 -72.56 3.14
C THR A 16 -10.03 -71.45 2.09
N LYS A 17 -10.88 -71.58 1.06
CA LYS A 17 -11.07 -70.54 0.04
C LYS A 17 -11.58 -69.23 0.62
N GLN A 18 -12.50 -69.30 1.57
CA GLN A 18 -13.01 -68.11 2.27
C GLN A 18 -11.89 -67.43 3.07
N ASN A 19 -11.09 -68.20 3.82
CA ASN A 19 -9.96 -67.67 4.59
C ASN A 19 -8.89 -67.03 3.69
N GLU A 20 -8.58 -67.62 2.54
CA GLU A 20 -7.66 -67.02 1.56
C GLU A 20 -8.20 -65.69 1.01
N THR A 21 -9.50 -65.63 0.71
CA THR A 21 -10.15 -64.40 0.23
C THR A 21 -10.10 -63.31 1.28
N LEU A 22 -10.52 -63.62 2.52
CA LEU A 22 -10.48 -62.70 3.65
C LEU A 22 -9.05 -62.23 3.95
N THR A 23 -8.06 -63.11 3.82
CA THR A 23 -6.65 -62.75 4.02
C THR A 23 -6.20 -61.71 3.00
N LYS A 24 -6.56 -61.88 1.72
CA LYS A 24 -6.23 -60.91 0.66
C LYS A 24 -6.90 -59.56 0.89
N GLU A 25 -8.19 -59.56 1.22
CA GLU A 25 -8.93 -58.34 1.54
C GLU A 25 -8.32 -57.61 2.74
N ASN A 26 -7.92 -58.34 3.79
CA ASN A 26 -7.31 -57.75 4.98
C ASN A 26 -5.96 -57.09 4.67
N VAL A 27 -5.14 -57.72 3.82
CA VAL A 27 -3.88 -57.14 3.33
C VAL A 27 -4.15 -55.86 2.53
N GLN A 28 -5.15 -55.87 1.64
CA GLN A 28 -5.51 -54.70 0.85
C GLN A 28 -6.01 -53.54 1.72
N LEU A 29 -6.89 -53.81 2.68
CA LEU A 29 -7.41 -52.80 3.62
C LEU A 29 -6.29 -52.19 4.48
N LYS A 30 -5.33 -53.01 4.94
CA LYS A 30 -4.15 -52.51 5.66
C LYS A 30 -3.31 -51.57 4.81
N SER A 31 -3.12 -51.91 3.53
CA SER A 31 -2.38 -51.05 2.60
C SER A 31 -3.10 -49.71 2.37
N GLN A 32 -4.42 -49.74 2.12
CA GLN A 32 -5.22 -48.52 1.95
C GLN A 32 -5.21 -47.64 3.20
N THR A 33 -5.37 -48.25 4.37
CA THR A 33 -5.32 -47.55 5.67
C THR A 33 -3.96 -46.88 5.88
N GLY A 34 -2.86 -47.58 5.52
CA GLY A 34 -1.52 -47.01 5.60
C GLY A 34 -1.32 -45.81 4.67
N SER A 35 -1.85 -45.87 3.44
CA SER A 35 -1.80 -44.76 2.49
C SER A 35 -2.60 -43.54 2.98
N LEU A 36 -3.84 -43.76 3.44
CA LEU A 36 -4.70 -42.71 3.98
C LEU A 36 -4.09 -42.06 5.24
N SER A 37 -3.41 -42.84 6.09
CA SER A 37 -2.71 -42.30 7.26
C SER A 37 -1.62 -41.31 6.84
N LYS A 38 -0.82 -41.65 5.83
CA LYS A 38 0.26 -40.78 5.31
C LYS A 38 -0.31 -39.51 4.67
N GLU A 39 -1.36 -39.65 3.88
CA GLU A 39 -2.03 -38.49 3.26
C GLU A 39 -2.59 -37.54 4.31
N ASN A 40 -3.21 -38.07 5.36
CA ASN A 40 -3.73 -37.27 6.46
C ASN A 40 -2.61 -36.54 7.24
N GLU A 41 -1.47 -37.18 7.47
CA GLU A 41 -0.30 -36.53 8.06
C GLU A 41 0.24 -35.38 7.19
N GLN A 42 0.32 -35.60 5.87
CA GLN A 42 0.74 -34.55 4.92
C GLN A 42 -0.23 -33.37 4.90
N LEU A 43 -1.54 -33.63 4.87
CA LEU A 43 -2.57 -32.60 4.91
C LEU A 43 -2.53 -31.80 6.21
N LYS A 44 -2.30 -32.45 7.36
CA LYS A 44 -2.11 -31.77 8.65
C LYS A 44 -0.90 -30.84 8.63
N ALA A 45 0.22 -31.28 8.04
CA ALA A 45 1.41 -30.43 7.91
C ALA A 45 1.14 -29.21 7.02
N GLN A 46 0.48 -29.39 5.87
CA GLN A 46 0.10 -28.30 4.97
C GLN A 46 -0.85 -27.30 5.65
N ALA A 47 -1.85 -27.80 6.38
CA ALA A 47 -2.77 -26.96 7.14
C ALA A 47 -2.03 -26.14 8.21
N GLY A 48 -1.02 -26.74 8.88
CA GLY A 48 -0.17 -26.03 9.82
C GLY A 48 0.63 -24.89 9.18
N THR A 49 1.25 -25.15 8.03
CA THR A 49 1.97 -24.11 7.25
C THR A 49 1.04 -22.98 6.84
N LEU A 50 -0.10 -23.29 6.25
CA LEU A 50 -1.09 -22.29 5.82
C LEU A 50 -1.65 -21.47 6.99
N SER A 51 -1.82 -22.09 8.16
CA SER A 51 -2.23 -21.39 9.37
C SER A 51 -1.17 -20.37 9.81
N SER A 52 0.10 -20.77 9.80
CA SER A 52 1.23 -19.88 10.15
C SER A 52 1.37 -18.71 9.17
N GLU A 53 1.28 -18.99 7.86
CA GLU A 53 1.31 -17.95 6.82
C GLU A 53 0.15 -16.96 6.99
N ASN A 54 -1.06 -17.44 7.25
CA ASN A 54 -2.22 -16.58 7.51
C ASN A 54 -2.03 -15.69 8.74
N GLU A 55 -1.44 -16.19 9.82
CA GLU A 55 -1.13 -15.38 11.00
C GLU A 55 -0.10 -14.29 10.70
N GLN A 56 0.93 -14.60 9.93
CA GLN A 56 1.93 -13.63 9.49
C GLN A 56 1.32 -12.54 8.61
N LEU A 57 0.47 -12.93 7.65
CA LEU A 57 -0.24 -11.99 6.79
C LEU A 57 -1.16 -11.07 7.59
N LYS A 58 -1.91 -11.61 8.57
CA LYS A 58 -2.75 -10.78 9.46
C LYS A 58 -1.93 -9.74 10.22
N LYS A 59 -0.78 -10.14 10.79
CA LYS A 59 0.12 -9.19 11.47
C LYS A 59 0.63 -8.12 10.53
N ALA A 60 1.01 -8.49 9.30
CA ALA A 60 1.49 -7.53 8.30
C ALA A 60 0.41 -6.52 7.90
N VAL A 61 -0.84 -6.96 7.74
CA VAL A 61 -1.97 -6.06 7.44
C VAL A 61 -2.21 -5.11 8.61
N THR A 62 -2.31 -5.62 9.85
CA THR A 62 -2.49 -4.77 11.03
C THR A 62 -1.36 -3.75 11.21
N GLN A 63 -0.12 -4.10 10.86
CA GLN A 63 0.98 -3.13 10.91
C GLN A 63 0.82 -2.04 9.85
N LYS A 64 0.47 -2.42 8.61
CA LYS A 64 0.23 -1.44 7.54
C LYS A 64 -0.92 -0.49 7.86
N ASP A 65 -1.97 -0.97 8.52
CA ASP A 65 -3.08 -0.12 8.95
C ASP A 65 -2.61 0.95 9.95
N LYS A 66 -1.76 0.57 10.92
CA LYS A 66 -1.14 1.54 11.84
C LYS A 66 -0.24 2.53 11.12
N ASP A 67 0.60 2.05 10.22
CA ASP A 67 1.49 2.92 9.44
C ASP A 67 0.69 3.93 8.60
N LEU A 68 -0.48 3.52 8.09
CA LEU A 68 -1.40 4.40 7.35
C LEU A 68 -2.04 5.45 8.26
N GLU A 69 -2.47 5.08 9.48
CA GLU A 69 -3.00 6.00 10.48
C GLU A 69 -1.96 7.05 10.89
N ASP A 70 -0.72 6.62 11.15
CA ASP A 70 0.39 7.50 11.48
C ASP A 70 0.70 8.47 10.32
N ALA A 71 0.74 7.97 9.09
CA ALA A 71 0.95 8.80 7.90
C ALA A 71 -0.20 9.82 7.71
N ALA A 72 -1.44 9.43 7.95
CA ALA A 72 -2.60 10.33 7.88
C ALA A 72 -2.49 11.48 8.89
N SER A 73 -2.06 11.16 10.13
CA SER A 73 -1.79 12.16 11.17
C SER A 73 -0.71 13.16 10.76
N VAL A 74 0.41 12.68 10.19
CA VAL A 74 1.49 13.56 9.68
C VAL A 74 0.98 14.47 8.57
N VAL A 75 0.16 13.94 7.65
CA VAL A 75 -0.43 14.74 6.57
C VAL A 75 -1.34 15.84 7.13
N GLU A 76 -2.14 15.54 8.16
CA GLU A 76 -2.99 16.52 8.82
C GLU A 76 -2.16 17.61 9.53
N GLN A 77 -1.12 17.22 10.26
CA GLN A 77 -0.19 18.15 10.90
C GLN A 77 0.47 19.09 9.89
N LEU A 78 0.96 18.56 8.76
CA LEU A 78 1.58 19.37 7.70
C LEU A 78 0.59 20.32 7.03
N LYS A 79 -0.67 19.89 6.84
CA LYS A 79 -1.73 20.78 6.33
C LYS A 79 -1.97 21.95 7.28
N ASN A 80 -2.04 21.68 8.58
CA ASN A 80 -2.23 22.72 9.59
C ASN A 80 -1.03 23.68 9.66
N GLN A 81 0.20 23.16 9.66
CA GLN A 81 1.41 23.98 9.60
C GLN A 81 1.45 24.85 8.33
N LEU A 82 1.04 24.32 7.18
CA LEU A 82 0.98 25.09 5.94
C LEU A 82 -0.12 26.16 6.00
N ALA A 83 -1.26 25.87 6.63
CA ALA A 83 -2.31 26.85 6.85
C ALA A 83 -1.82 27.98 7.77
N GLU A 84 -1.15 27.65 8.88
CA GLU A 84 -0.54 28.60 9.81
C GLU A 84 0.55 29.45 9.13
N LYS A 85 1.41 28.82 8.32
CA LYS A 85 2.44 29.52 7.53
C LYS A 85 1.84 30.39 6.42
N ARG A 86 0.60 30.13 6.02
CA ARG A 86 -0.20 30.95 5.09
C ARG A 86 -1.02 32.04 5.77
N ILE A 87 -0.95 32.20 7.10
CA ILE A 87 -1.50 33.38 7.83
C ILE A 87 -0.60 34.62 7.66
N GLY A 88 0.12 34.69 6.54
CA GLY A 88 0.45 35.94 5.90
C GLY A 88 -0.10 35.85 4.49
N THR A 89 -1.31 36.37 4.25
CA THR A 89 -1.51 37.07 2.98
C THR A 89 -0.46 38.16 2.98
N VAL A 90 0.71 37.87 2.42
CA VAL A 90 1.70 38.90 2.15
C VAL A 90 1.03 39.75 1.09
N GLU A 91 0.32 40.81 1.51
CA GLU A 91 -0.01 41.90 0.62
C GLU A 91 1.33 42.38 0.08
N LEU A 92 1.62 41.93 -1.14
CA LEU A 92 2.83 42.33 -1.81
C LEU A 92 2.73 43.84 -2.03
N PRO A 93 3.80 44.58 -1.73
CA PRO A 93 3.75 46.02 -1.88
C PRO A 93 3.45 46.39 -3.33
N THR A 94 2.66 47.45 -3.52
CA THR A 94 2.17 47.85 -4.83
C THR A 94 2.70 49.21 -5.26
N VAL A 95 2.82 49.40 -6.57
CA VAL A 95 3.22 50.65 -7.21
C VAL A 95 2.26 50.97 -8.36
N LYS A 96 1.95 52.25 -8.56
CA LYS A 96 1.04 52.70 -9.62
C LYS A 96 1.82 53.28 -10.79
N LEU A 97 1.40 52.90 -11.99
CA LEU A 97 1.83 53.52 -13.25
C LEU A 97 0.59 54.01 -13.99
N GLY A 98 0.27 55.30 -13.84
CA GLY A 98 -0.97 55.86 -14.39
C GLY A 98 -2.21 55.27 -13.71
N LYS A 99 -3.02 54.53 -14.48
CA LYS A 99 -4.26 53.86 -13.99
C LYS A 99 -4.03 52.41 -13.55
N GLU A 100 -2.85 51.87 -13.85
CA GLU A 100 -2.53 50.47 -13.56
C GLU A 100 -1.82 50.35 -12.22
N THR A 101 -2.08 49.25 -11.52
CA THR A 101 -1.41 48.90 -10.26
C THR A 101 -0.60 47.64 -10.48
N TYR A 102 0.64 47.65 -10.05
CA TYR A 102 1.56 46.53 -10.13
C TYR A 102 1.95 46.09 -8.72
N GLU A 103 2.01 44.78 -8.49
CA GLU A 103 2.59 44.21 -7.28
C GLU A 103 4.06 43.88 -7.50
N LEU A 104 4.88 44.12 -6.47
CA LEU A 104 6.28 43.75 -6.44
C LEU A 104 6.43 42.31 -5.93
N VAL A 105 6.92 41.43 -6.79
CA VAL A 105 7.13 40.00 -6.50
C VAL A 105 8.61 39.75 -6.19
N GLY A 106 8.87 39.11 -5.04
CA GLY A 106 10.21 38.63 -4.68
C GLY A 106 11.09 39.60 -3.88
N GLY A 107 10.56 40.74 -3.41
CA GLY A 107 11.31 41.72 -2.61
C GLY A 107 12.23 42.62 -3.46
N ASN A 108 13.30 43.14 -2.85
CA ASN A 108 14.30 43.97 -3.55
C ASN A 108 15.05 43.15 -4.62
N PHE A 109 15.37 43.80 -5.74
CA PHE A 109 16.08 43.16 -6.85
C PHE A 109 17.07 44.15 -7.49
N TYR A 110 17.94 43.68 -8.37
CA TYR A 110 18.90 44.54 -9.07
C TYR A 110 18.47 44.76 -10.52
N TYR A 111 18.55 46.00 -11.00
CA TYR A 111 18.27 46.37 -12.37
C TYR A 111 19.23 47.48 -12.82
N GLY A 112 19.85 47.33 -13.98
CA GLY A 112 20.83 48.31 -14.48
C GLY A 112 22.03 48.54 -13.54
N GLY A 113 22.41 47.54 -12.73
CA GLY A 113 23.51 47.63 -11.76
C GLY A 113 23.18 48.37 -10.46
N ARG A 114 21.93 48.82 -10.26
CA ARG A 114 21.44 49.41 -9.00
C ARG A 114 20.45 48.49 -8.31
N GLU A 115 20.42 48.52 -6.98
CA GLU A 115 19.34 47.90 -6.21
C GLU A 115 18.05 48.70 -6.42
N VAL A 116 16.96 47.98 -6.62
CA VAL A 116 15.60 48.50 -6.79
C VAL A 116 14.77 47.96 -5.64
N SER A 117 14.37 48.86 -4.75
CA SER A 117 13.42 48.58 -3.67
C SER A 117 12.04 49.15 -3.99
N LEU A 118 11.05 48.89 -3.13
CA LEU A 118 9.73 49.51 -3.23
C LEU A 118 9.84 51.04 -3.20
N GLU A 119 10.64 51.61 -2.30
CA GLU A 119 10.84 53.04 -2.18
C GLU A 119 11.36 53.64 -3.48
N THR A 120 12.34 52.99 -4.12
CA THR A 120 12.87 53.44 -5.42
C THR A 120 11.80 53.42 -6.51
N LEU A 121 10.93 52.40 -6.52
CA LEU A 121 9.83 52.31 -7.48
C LEU A 121 8.74 53.36 -7.22
N LEU A 122 8.50 53.74 -5.96
CA LEU A 122 7.55 54.79 -5.60
C LEU A 122 8.07 56.20 -5.96
N GLU A 123 9.38 56.41 -5.92
CA GLU A 123 10.03 57.69 -6.26
C GLU A 123 10.28 57.85 -7.77
N ASP A 124 10.57 56.76 -8.49
CA ASP A 124 10.98 56.78 -9.89
C ASP A 124 9.94 56.11 -10.81
N ALA A 125 8.91 56.87 -11.17
CA ALA A 125 7.87 56.39 -12.09
C ALA A 125 8.40 56.03 -13.49
N LYS A 126 9.56 56.57 -13.91
CA LYS A 126 10.18 56.21 -15.19
C LYS A 126 10.79 54.81 -15.13
N LEU A 127 11.43 54.46 -14.01
CA LEU A 127 11.92 53.11 -13.76
C LEU A 127 10.78 52.09 -13.81
N VAL A 128 9.63 52.38 -13.19
CA VAL A 128 8.47 51.50 -13.25
C VAL A 128 8.02 51.28 -14.70
N ALA A 129 7.92 52.36 -15.49
CA ALA A 129 7.55 52.27 -16.90
C ALA A 129 8.56 51.45 -17.72
N GLU A 130 9.85 51.59 -17.44
CA GLU A 130 10.92 50.84 -18.09
C GLU A 130 10.84 49.35 -17.76
N LEU A 131 10.71 49.00 -16.47
CA LEU A 131 10.56 47.61 -16.01
C LEU A 131 9.31 46.93 -16.59
N VAL A 132 8.20 47.66 -16.68
CA VAL A 132 6.96 47.17 -17.31
C VAL A 132 7.18 46.97 -18.81
N LYS A 133 7.82 47.92 -19.49
CA LYS A 133 8.13 47.83 -20.93
C LYS A 133 9.05 46.64 -21.24
N GLU A 134 10.02 46.37 -20.37
CA GLU A 134 10.95 45.24 -20.49
C GLU A 134 10.39 43.91 -19.97
N LYS A 135 9.17 43.92 -19.41
CA LYS A 135 8.50 42.74 -18.83
C LYS A 135 9.32 42.10 -17.71
N ALA A 136 9.88 42.92 -16.82
CA ALA A 136 10.58 42.44 -15.63
C ALA A 136 9.65 41.55 -14.78
N GLY A 137 10.08 40.32 -14.47
CA GLY A 137 9.27 39.34 -13.73
C GLY A 137 8.96 39.73 -12.28
N ASN A 138 9.63 40.76 -11.76
CA ASN A 138 9.43 41.30 -10.43
C ASN A 138 8.21 42.22 -10.32
N LEU A 139 7.59 42.65 -11.43
CA LEU A 139 6.35 43.42 -11.41
C LEU A 139 5.23 42.63 -12.08
N ARG A 140 4.19 42.30 -11.31
CA ARG A 140 2.97 41.66 -11.83
C ARG A 140 1.83 42.67 -11.86
N LEU A 141 1.17 42.80 -13.01
CA LEU A 141 -0.02 43.65 -13.13
C LEU A 141 -1.16 43.07 -12.28
N LEU A 142 -1.67 43.85 -11.33
CA LEU A 142 -2.95 43.58 -10.67
C LEU A 142 -4.03 43.99 -11.65
N LYS A 143 -4.73 43.00 -12.23
CA LYS A 143 -5.92 43.27 -13.03
C LYS A 143 -6.95 43.96 -12.13
N ALA A 144 -7.41 45.14 -12.56
CA ALA A 144 -8.61 45.76 -12.04
C ALA A 144 -9.85 44.93 -12.37
#